data_AF-A0AAW4BPB7-F1
#
_entry.id   AF-A0AAW4BPB7-F1
#
_cell.length_a   1.000
_cell.length_b   1.000
_cell.length_c   1.000
_cell.angle_alpha   90.00
_cell.angle_beta   90.00
_cell.angle_gamma   90.00
#
_symmetry.space_group_name_H-M   'P 1'
#
loop_
_entity.id
_entity.type
_entity.pdbx_description
1 polymer ?
#
loop_
_entity_poly.entity_id
_entity_poly.type
_entity_poly.pdbx_seq_one_letter_code
_entity_poly.pdbx_strand_id
1 'polypeptide(L)' 'QGLEAGGHRGMFLTDKISTQLGLVSLVSQVVKQVKVPVIAAGGISDSNGVRACLQLGACAVQVGTSYLLCTEAETSD' A
#
# COMPACT_ATOMS: atom_id res chain seq x y z
N GLN A 1 2.55 3.32 2.99
CA GLN A 1 2.24 1.88 3.05
C GLN A 1 1.16 1.68 4.13
N GLY A 2 0.02 1.09 3.78
CA GLY A 2 -1.06 0.77 4.73
C GLY A 2 -0.72 -0.47 5.58
N LEU A 3 -1.51 -0.69 6.63
CA LEU A 3 -1.40 -1.86 7.53
C LEU A 3 -1.44 -3.20 6.77
N GLU A 4 -2.18 -3.28 5.67
CA GLU A 4 -2.45 -4.46 4.85
C GLU A 4 -1.26 -4.87 3.96
N ALA A 5 -0.21 -4.07 3.90
CA ALA A 5 0.96 -4.43 3.10
C ALA A 5 1.65 -5.70 3.63
N GLY A 6 2.42 -6.37 2.77
CA GLY A 6 3.37 -7.42 3.18
C GLY A 6 4.74 -6.83 3.54
N GLY A 7 5.65 -7.69 4.01
CA GLY A 7 7.04 -7.33 4.31
C GLY A 7 7.23 -6.38 5.49
N HIS A 8 8.40 -5.76 5.58
CA HIS A 8 8.72 -4.79 6.64
C HIS A 8 7.82 -3.55 6.58
N ARG A 9 7.57 -2.95 7.74
CA ARG A 9 6.83 -1.69 7.86
C ARG A 9 7.78 -0.51 7.66
N GLY A 10 7.41 0.45 6.81
CA GLY A 10 8.14 1.72 6.65
C GLY A 10 7.91 2.74 7.77
N MET A 11 7.77 2.30 9.03
CA MET A 11 7.55 3.18 10.18
C MET A 11 8.88 3.77 10.66
N PHE A 12 8.90 5.04 11.07
CA PHE A 12 10.16 5.74 11.39
C PHE A 12 10.46 5.80 12.89
N LEU A 13 9.44 5.92 13.74
CA LEU A 13 9.60 6.27 15.16
C LEU A 13 9.14 5.17 16.12
N THR A 14 8.54 4.09 15.62
CA THR A 14 8.07 2.97 16.44
C THR A 14 7.82 1.72 15.60
N ASP A 15 7.94 0.55 16.23
CA ASP A 15 7.61 -0.75 15.63
C ASP A 15 6.23 -1.28 16.09
N LYS A 16 5.45 -0.46 16.81
CA LYS A 16 4.12 -0.84 17.30
C LYS A 16 3.09 -0.84 16.17
N ILE A 17 2.96 -1.97 15.48
CA ILE A 17 2.07 -2.16 14.33
C ILE A 17 0.61 -1.78 14.63
N SER A 18 0.13 -1.99 15.88
CA SER A 18 -1.22 -1.62 16.29
C SER A 18 -1.55 -0.13 16.17
N THR A 19 -0.55 0.72 15.97
CA THR A 19 -0.71 2.17 15.76
C THR A 19 -0.80 2.56 14.28
N GLN A 20 -0.57 1.63 13.35
CA GLN A 20 -0.55 1.90 11.92
C GLN A 20 -1.97 1.90 11.33
N LEU A 21 -2.24 2.89 10.47
CA LEU A 21 -3.53 3.01 9.77
C LEU A 21 -3.64 2.02 8.60
N GLY A 22 -4.86 1.51 8.38
CA GLY A 22 -5.22 0.79 7.16
C GLY A 22 -5.14 1.68 5.92
N LEU A 23 -4.93 1.08 4.75
CA LEU A 23 -4.59 1.76 3.51
C LEU A 23 -5.63 2.81 3.12
N VAL A 24 -6.92 2.47 3.19
CA VAL A 24 -8.02 3.37 2.81
C VAL A 24 -8.00 4.64 3.65
N SER A 25 -7.87 4.50 4.97
CA SER A 25 -7.83 5.64 5.90
C SER A 25 -6.55 6.47 5.71
N LEU A 26 -5.41 5.80 5.55
CA LEU A 26 -4.13 6.45 5.34
C LEU A 26 -4.11 7.28 4.06
N VAL A 27 -4.49 6.69 2.92
CA VAL A 27 -4.49 7.38 1.62
C VAL A 27 -5.43 8.57 1.66
N SER A 28 -6.67 8.38 2.14
CA SER A 28 -7.67 9.45 2.23
C SER A 28 -7.23 10.66 3.05
N GLN A 29 -6.39 10.45 4.06
CA GLN A 29 -5.82 11.52 4.89
C GLN A 29 -4.62 12.18 4.21
N VAL A 30 -3.65 11.37 3.73
CA VAL A 30 -2.37 11.88 3.21
C VAL A 30 -2.58 12.73 1.95
N VAL A 31 -3.39 12.26 0.99
CA VAL A 31 -3.64 12.97 -0.27
C VAL A 31 -4.21 14.39 -0.09
N LYS A 32 -4.90 14.64 1.03
CA LYS A 32 -5.46 15.96 1.36
C LYS A 32 -4.44 16.91 1.99
N GLN A 33 -3.34 16.37 2.52
CA GLN A 33 -2.37 17.12 3.32
C GLN A 33 -1.08 17.44 2.55
N VAL A 34 -0.75 16.63 1.54
CA VAL A 34 0.50 16.78 0.76
C VAL A 34 0.23 17.29 -0.65
N LYS A 35 1.22 17.98 -1.22
CA LYS A 35 1.18 18.46 -2.61
C LYS A 35 1.90 17.54 -3.60
N VAL A 36 2.73 16.62 -3.08
CA VAL A 36 3.45 15.65 -3.90
C VAL A 36 2.52 14.50 -4.31
N PRO A 37 2.75 13.85 -5.47
CA PRO A 37 1.97 12.69 -5.87
C PRO A 37 2.06 11.55 -4.84
N VAL A 38 0.92 10.91 -4.57
CA VAL A 38 0.81 9.82 -3.58
C VAL A 38 0.66 8.48 -4.28
N ILE A 39 1.51 7.51 -3.94
CA ILE A 39 1.39 6.11 -4.38
C ILE A 39 0.80 5.28 -3.25
N ALA A 40 -0.34 4.63 -3.49
CA ALA A 40 -0.98 3.74 -2.51
C ALA A 40 -0.31 2.36 -2.53
N ALA A 41 0.01 1.80 -1.35
CA ALA A 41 0.70 0.51 -1.24
C ALA A 41 0.19 -0.30 -0.03
N GLY A 42 -0.32 -1.50 -0.30
CA GLY A 42 -0.72 -2.49 0.71
C GLY A 42 -2.05 -3.16 0.41
N GLY A 43 -2.12 -4.49 0.42
CA GLY A 43 -3.38 -5.24 0.22
C GLY A 43 -4.11 -5.06 -1.12
N ILE A 44 -3.48 -4.44 -2.13
CA ILE A 44 -4.06 -4.24 -3.47
C ILE A 44 -3.73 -5.46 -4.32
N SER A 45 -4.75 -6.23 -4.72
CA SER A 45 -4.55 -7.50 -5.43
C SER A 45 -5.28 -7.63 -6.76
N ASP A 46 -6.13 -6.66 -7.11
CA ASP A 46 -6.92 -6.70 -8.34
C ASP A 46 -7.24 -5.29 -8.87
N SER A 47 -7.92 -5.25 -10.02
CA SER A 47 -8.33 -4.00 -10.67
C SER A 47 -9.29 -3.16 -9.83
N ASN A 48 -10.08 -3.76 -8.93
CA ASN A 48 -10.98 -3.03 -8.05
C ASN A 48 -10.20 -2.29 -6.97
N GLY A 49 -9.21 -2.94 -6.35
CA GLY A 49 -8.30 -2.31 -5.40
C GLY A 49 -7.50 -1.18 -6.02
N VAL A 50 -7.03 -1.35 -7.26
CA VAL A 50 -6.38 -0.30 -8.05
C VAL A 50 -7.33 0.89 -8.21
N ARG A 51 -8.54 0.65 -8.75
CA ARG A 51 -9.54 1.70 -9.00
C ARG A 51 -9.92 2.44 -7.72
N ALA A 52 -10.12 1.72 -6.61
CA ALA A 52 -10.46 2.32 -5.33
C ALA A 52 -9.36 3.29 -4.87
N CYS A 53 -8.09 2.89 -4.93
CA CYS A 53 -6.98 3.76 -4.53
C CYS A 53 -6.85 5.02 -5.40
N LEU A 54 -7.06 4.87 -6.72
CA LEU A 54 -7.06 6.01 -7.64
C LEU A 54 -8.25 6.96 -7.36
N GLN A 55 -9.44 6.42 -7.07
CA GLN A 55 -10.60 7.22 -6.67
C GLN A 55 -10.39 7.96 -5.33
N LEU A 56 -9.60 7.40 -4.43
CA LEU A 56 -9.21 8.06 -3.18
C LEU A 56 -8.18 9.17 -3.38
N GLY A 57 -7.64 9.36 -4.59
CA GLY A 57 -6.71 10.44 -4.92
C GLY A 57 -5.25 10.03 -5.02
N ALA A 58 -4.92 8.74 -4.95
CA ALA A 58 -3.58 8.28 -5.30
C ALA A 58 -3.33 8.45 -6.80
N CYS A 59 -2.10 8.79 -7.20
CA CYS A 59 -1.72 8.91 -8.61
C CYS A 59 -1.33 7.55 -9.23
N ALA A 60 -0.96 6.59 -8.38
CA ALA A 60 -0.59 5.24 -8.77
C ALA A 60 -0.76 4.30 -7.58
N VAL A 61 -0.58 3.00 -7.84
CA VAL A 61 -0.50 1.97 -6.82
C VAL A 61 0.82 1.21 -6.92
N GLN A 62 1.31 0.71 -5.79
CA GLN A 62 2.43 -0.21 -5.70
C GLN A 62 1.94 -1.55 -5.14
N VAL A 63 2.17 -2.61 -5.91
CA VAL A 63 1.70 -3.96 -5.62
C VAL A 63 2.92 -4.86 -5.39
N GLY A 64 2.89 -5.64 -4.31
CA GLY A 64 3.97 -6.56 -3.92
C GLY A 64 3.48 -8.00 -3.89
N THR A 65 2.70 -8.36 -2.87
CA THR A 65 2.25 -9.75 -2.60
C THR A 65 1.68 -10.47 -3.82
N SER A 66 0.90 -9.80 -4.68
CA SER A 66 0.32 -10.42 -5.88
C SER A 66 1.36 -10.89 -6.91
N TYR A 67 2.53 -10.24 -6.96
CA TYR A 67 3.61 -10.60 -7.88
C TYR A 67 4.54 -11.70 -7.31
N LEU A 68 4.39 -12.07 -6.03
CA LEU A 68 5.21 -13.14 -5.43
C LEU A 68 4.90 -14.53 -5.98
N LEU A 69 3.79 -14.71 -6.71
CA LEU A 69 3.42 -15.97 -7.35
C LEU A 69 3.80 -16.02 -8.84
N CYS A 70 4.42 -14.96 -9.38
CA CYS A 70 4.90 -14.96 -10.75
C CYS A 70 6.13 -15.86 -10.89
N THR A 71 6.32 -16.47 -12.06
CA THR A 71 7.45 -17.36 -12.36
C THR A 71 8.81 -16.68 -12.32
N GLU A 72 8.82 -15.36 -12.46
CA GLU A 72 9.98 -14.49 -12.41
C GLU A 72 10.36 -14.11 -10.97
N ALA A 73 9.50 -14.40 -9.99
CA ALA A 73 9.78 -14.13 -8.59
C ALA A 73 10.70 -15.20 -8.00
N GLU A 74 11.80 -14.79 -7.37
CA GLU A 74 12.70 -15.68 -6.62
C GLU A 74 12.14 -15.98 -5.22
N THR A 75 10.97 -16.61 -5.15
CA THR A 75 10.38 -17.13 -3.92
C THR A 75 10.65 -18.62 -3.77
N SER A 76 10.78 -19.12 -2.54
CA SER A 76 10.88 -20.56 -2.29
C SER A 76 9.60 -21.28 -2.69
N ASP A 77 9.73 -22.55 -3.07
CA ASP A 77 8.61 -23.49 -3.26
C ASP A 77 7.80 -23.73 -1.98
#